data_AF-E0MP02-F1
#
_entry.id   AF-E0MP02-F1
#
_cell.length_a   1.000
_cell.length_b   1.000
_cell.length_c   1.000
_cell.angle_alpha   90.00
_cell.angle_beta   90.00
_cell.angle_gamma   90.00
#
_symmetry.space_group_name_H-M   'P 1'
#
loop_
_entity.id
_entity.type
_entity.pdbx_description
1 polymer ?
#
loop_
_entity_poly.entity_id
_entity_poly.type
_entity_poly.pdbx_seq_one_letter_code
_entity_poly.pdbx_strand_id
1 'polypeptide(L)'
;MSILKKGMKGAPVKRLQEKLGVGADGDFGPGTQKAVMDFQKANGLSVDGIAGPDTFTAMGLDELVLLRVGSRGEQVKKLQAALGASADGIFGSGTKQAVMDYQKANGLAVDGMAGPSTLATMDAFDTMDASVVSRAEITPEEEAAFDGEDLPEISGSDAVQGSAGEVAPKKSLWGKVKGWFG
;
A
#
# COMPACT_ATOMS: atom_id res chain seq x y z
N MET A 1 -0.06 -3.45 -4.79
CA MET A 1 -1.02 -3.42 -3.67
C MET A 1 -0.85 -2.13 -2.87
N SER A 2 -1.94 -1.42 -2.66
CA SER A 2 -2.21 -0.50 -1.54
C SER A 2 -3.64 -0.79 -1.19
N ILE A 3 -3.80 -1.46 -0.06
CA ILE A 3 -5.04 -2.10 0.33
C ILE A 3 -5.22 -1.81 1.80
N LEU A 4 -6.40 -1.37 2.19
CA LEU A 4 -6.81 -1.34 3.59
C LEU A 4 -7.70 -2.55 3.84
N LYS A 5 -7.32 -3.35 4.83
CA LYS A 5 -8.01 -4.59 5.20
C LYS A 5 -7.95 -4.80 6.70
N LYS A 6 -8.74 -5.75 7.19
CA LYS A 6 -8.81 -6.11 8.60
C LYS A 6 -7.41 -6.31 9.22
N GLY A 7 -7.20 -5.68 10.37
CA GLY A 7 -5.94 -5.71 11.14
C GLY A 7 -4.96 -4.58 10.81
N MET A 8 -5.23 -3.76 9.79
CA MET A 8 -4.45 -2.55 9.52
C MET A 8 -4.90 -1.42 10.44
N LYS A 9 -3.97 -0.50 10.72
CA LYS A 9 -4.20 0.66 11.57
C LYS A 9 -3.63 1.95 10.96
N GLY A 10 -4.02 3.09 11.51
CA GLY A 10 -3.39 4.39 11.26
C GLY A 10 -4.24 5.36 10.43
N ALA A 11 -3.65 6.50 10.06
CA ALA A 11 -4.34 7.60 9.41
C ALA A 11 -5.14 7.21 8.13
N PRO A 12 -4.65 6.34 7.23
CA PRO A 12 -5.43 5.90 6.07
C PRO A 12 -6.72 5.15 6.44
N VAL A 13 -6.67 4.33 7.50
CA VAL A 13 -7.84 3.61 8.01
C VAL A 13 -8.84 4.60 8.60
N LYS A 14 -8.36 5.60 9.34
CA LYS A 14 -9.20 6.65 9.90
C LYS A 14 -9.93 7.44 8.82
N ARG A 15 -9.22 7.87 7.77
CA ARG A 15 -9.83 8.55 6.60
C ARG A 15 -10.90 7.68 5.91
N LEU A 16 -10.63 6.39 5.75
CA LEU A 16 -11.61 5.43 5.22
C LEU A 16 -12.86 5.34 6.12
N GLN A 17 -12.68 5.24 7.44
CA GLN A 17 -13.77 5.15 8.41
C GLN A 17 -14.62 6.43 8.44
N GLU A 18 -13.99 7.61 8.40
CA GLU A 18 -14.67 8.90 8.29
C GLU A 18 -15.54 8.96 7.04
N LYS A 19 -15.03 8.47 5.90
CA LYS A 19 -15.79 8.41 4.65
C LYS A 19 -16.96 7.41 4.70
N LEU A 20 -16.77 6.28 5.39
CA LEU A 20 -17.80 5.26 5.60
C LEU A 20 -18.87 5.69 6.62
N GLY A 21 -18.65 6.77 7.37
CA GLY A 21 -19.55 7.22 8.43
C GLY A 21 -19.60 6.27 9.63
N VAL A 22 -18.52 5.52 9.88
CA VAL A 22 -18.36 4.65 11.06
C VAL A 22 -17.43 5.29 12.08
N GLY A 23 -17.31 4.69 13.27
CA GLY A 23 -16.33 5.13 14.27
C GLY A 23 -14.93 5.17 13.68
N ALA A 24 -14.31 6.36 13.68
CA ALA A 24 -13.01 6.63 13.08
C ALA A 24 -11.88 6.51 14.13
N ASP A 25 -11.71 5.29 14.66
CA ASP A 25 -10.68 4.96 15.64
C ASP A 25 -9.31 4.68 15.02
N GLY A 26 -9.23 4.60 13.69
CA GLY A 26 -8.02 4.26 12.96
C GLY A 26 -7.70 2.77 12.94
N ASP A 27 -8.58 1.91 13.47
CA ASP A 27 -8.40 0.46 13.53
C ASP A 27 -9.34 -0.26 12.55
N PHE A 28 -8.78 -0.99 11.58
CA PHE A 28 -9.59 -1.72 10.61
C PHE A 28 -10.10 -3.02 11.25
N GLY A 29 -11.18 -2.88 12.04
CA GLY A 29 -11.85 -3.99 12.72
C GLY A 29 -12.95 -4.65 11.88
N PRO A 30 -13.69 -5.62 12.48
CA PRO A 30 -14.83 -6.27 11.83
C PRO A 30 -15.94 -5.28 11.42
N GLY A 31 -16.16 -4.22 12.20
CA GLY A 31 -17.14 -3.17 11.88
C GLY A 31 -16.78 -2.42 10.60
N THR A 32 -15.51 -1.98 10.47
CA THR A 32 -15.00 -1.34 9.25
C THR A 32 -15.05 -2.29 8.06
N GLN A 33 -14.66 -3.56 8.23
CA GLN A 33 -14.76 -4.56 7.16
C GLN A 33 -16.19 -4.72 6.65
N LYS A 34 -17.16 -4.81 7.56
CA LYS A 34 -18.57 -4.89 7.20
C LYS A 34 -19.02 -3.65 6.43
N ALA A 35 -18.66 -2.46 6.90
CA ALA A 35 -19.00 -1.21 6.22
C ALA A 35 -18.40 -1.11 4.81
N VAL A 36 -17.16 -1.57 4.62
CA VAL A 36 -16.54 -1.69 3.29
C VAL A 36 -17.33 -2.65 2.40
N MET A 37 -17.70 -3.84 2.89
CA MET A 37 -18.50 -4.80 2.12
C MET A 37 -19.86 -4.22 1.73
N ASP A 38 -20.54 -3.53 2.65
CA ASP A 38 -21.83 -2.91 2.40
C ASP A 38 -21.70 -1.80 1.33
N PHE A 39 -20.65 -0.99 1.39
CA PHE A 39 -20.34 0.01 0.36
C PHE A 39 -20.03 -0.63 -0.99
N GLN A 40 -19.16 -1.65 -1.03
CA GLN A 40 -18.80 -2.36 -2.26
C GLN A 40 -20.05 -2.94 -2.93
N LYS A 41 -20.93 -3.57 -2.14
CA LYS A 41 -22.19 -4.12 -2.63
C LYS A 41 -23.11 -3.03 -3.18
N ALA A 42 -23.23 -1.90 -2.51
CA ALA A 42 -24.07 -0.78 -2.94
C ALA A 42 -23.59 -0.13 -4.25
N ASN A 43 -22.28 -0.18 -4.51
CA ASN A 43 -21.66 0.44 -5.69
C ASN A 43 -21.30 -0.57 -6.80
N GLY A 44 -21.74 -1.82 -6.69
CA GLY A 44 -21.48 -2.86 -7.72
C GLY A 44 -20.01 -3.28 -7.84
N LEU A 45 -19.22 -3.11 -6.78
CA LEU A 45 -17.82 -3.53 -6.71
C LEU A 45 -17.70 -4.99 -6.25
N SER A 46 -16.50 -5.57 -6.39
CA SER A 46 -16.16 -6.85 -5.76
C SER A 46 -16.32 -6.74 -4.25
N VAL A 47 -17.17 -7.60 -3.65
CA VAL A 47 -17.50 -7.58 -2.22
C VAL A 47 -16.54 -8.50 -1.45
N ASP A 48 -15.31 -8.02 -1.23
CA ASP A 48 -14.25 -8.76 -0.53
C ASP A 48 -13.93 -8.16 0.86
N GLY A 49 -14.49 -6.99 1.17
CA GLY A 49 -14.21 -6.25 2.41
C GLY A 49 -12.79 -5.69 2.49
N ILE A 50 -12.11 -5.58 1.35
CA ILE A 50 -10.79 -4.97 1.19
C ILE A 50 -10.97 -3.66 0.42
N ALA A 51 -10.61 -2.55 1.04
CA ALA A 51 -10.58 -1.28 0.33
C ALA A 51 -9.32 -1.21 -0.54
N GLY A 52 -9.48 -1.48 -1.83
CA GLY A 52 -8.44 -1.34 -2.86
C GLY A 52 -8.67 -0.12 -3.76
N PRO A 53 -7.86 0.05 -4.83
CA PRO A 53 -7.92 1.21 -5.72
C PRO A 53 -9.34 1.53 -6.25
N ASP A 54 -10.05 0.51 -6.75
CA ASP A 54 -11.42 0.69 -7.26
C ASP A 54 -12.38 1.15 -6.16
N THR A 55 -12.18 0.67 -4.92
CA THR A 55 -12.99 1.10 -3.75
C THR A 55 -12.67 2.54 -3.36
N PHE A 56 -11.40 2.93 -3.32
CA PHE A 56 -10.99 4.28 -2.98
C PHE A 56 -11.50 5.31 -4.00
N THR A 57 -11.35 5.03 -5.29
CA THR A 57 -11.88 5.91 -6.34
C THR A 57 -13.41 6.00 -6.27
N ALA A 58 -14.13 4.90 -6.04
CA ALA A 58 -15.58 4.95 -5.86
C ALA A 58 -16.01 5.77 -4.64
N MET A 59 -15.16 5.83 -3.60
CA MET A 59 -15.37 6.67 -2.42
C MET A 59 -14.89 8.13 -2.61
N GLY A 60 -14.20 8.46 -3.70
CA GLY A 60 -13.52 9.74 -3.89
C GLY A 60 -12.40 9.97 -2.87
N LEU A 61 -11.70 8.89 -2.48
CA LEU A 61 -10.48 8.90 -1.68
C LEU A 61 -9.26 8.68 -2.59
N ASP A 62 -9.18 9.48 -3.64
CA ASP A 62 -8.20 9.36 -4.72
C ASP A 62 -6.75 9.49 -4.19
N GLU A 63 -6.55 10.20 -3.09
CA GLU A 63 -5.27 10.31 -2.39
C GLU A 63 -4.75 8.98 -1.81
N LEU A 64 -5.63 7.99 -1.60
CA LEU A 64 -5.25 6.65 -1.12
C LEU A 64 -5.00 5.66 -2.26
N VAL A 65 -5.22 6.08 -3.52
CA VAL A 65 -5.02 5.22 -4.69
C VAL A 65 -3.53 5.07 -4.96
N LEU A 66 -3.05 3.82 -4.82
CA LEU A 66 -1.68 3.49 -5.16
C LEU A 66 -1.62 2.13 -5.87
N LEU A 67 -1.28 2.20 -7.16
CA LEU A 67 -1.16 1.07 -8.05
C LEU A 67 0.29 0.60 -8.07
N ARG A 68 0.54 -0.63 -7.62
CA ARG A 68 1.86 -1.26 -7.62
C ARG A 68 1.68 -2.76 -7.70
N VAL A 69 2.74 -3.52 -7.96
CA VAL A 69 2.66 -4.99 -8.18
C VAL A 69 1.69 -5.70 -7.24
N GLY A 70 0.84 -6.55 -7.81
CA GLY A 70 -0.24 -7.25 -7.12
C GLY A 70 -1.55 -6.46 -6.99
N SER A 71 -1.57 -5.16 -7.32
CA SER A 71 -2.82 -4.42 -7.52
C SER A 71 -3.58 -5.02 -8.69
N ARG A 72 -4.91 -5.02 -8.61
CA ARG A 72 -5.82 -5.53 -9.65
C ARG A 72 -7.07 -4.66 -9.72
N GLY A 73 -7.80 -4.75 -10.83
CA GLY A 73 -9.09 -4.08 -11.00
C GLY A 73 -9.11 -3.11 -12.16
N GLU A 74 -10.17 -2.32 -12.23
CA GLU A 74 -10.41 -1.39 -13.34
C GLU A 74 -9.38 -0.26 -13.36
N GLN A 75 -8.93 0.23 -12.20
CA GLN A 75 -7.88 1.24 -12.15
C GLN A 75 -6.54 0.74 -12.72
N VAL A 76 -6.25 -0.56 -12.59
CA VAL A 76 -5.06 -1.17 -13.21
C VAL A 76 -5.22 -1.27 -14.72
N LYS A 77 -6.41 -1.64 -15.23
CA LYS A 77 -6.67 -1.64 -16.68
C LYS A 77 -6.53 -0.25 -17.27
N LYS A 78 -7.06 0.76 -16.58
CA LYS A 78 -6.96 2.17 -16.98
C LYS A 78 -5.50 2.63 -17.08
N LEU A 79 -4.71 2.32 -16.04
CA LEU A 79 -3.27 2.57 -16.05
C LEU A 79 -2.56 1.86 -17.22
N GLN A 80 -2.81 0.57 -17.39
CA GLN A 80 -2.20 -0.22 -18.46
C GLN A 80 -2.55 0.33 -19.85
N ALA A 81 -3.81 0.71 -20.08
CA ALA A 81 -4.24 1.33 -21.32
C ALA A 81 -3.52 2.67 -21.57
N ALA A 82 -3.39 3.51 -20.53
CA ALA A 82 -2.67 4.79 -20.62
C ALA A 82 -1.16 4.61 -20.90
N LEU A 83 -0.57 3.51 -20.42
CA LEU A 83 0.83 3.16 -20.68
C LEU A 83 1.04 2.43 -22.02
N GLY A 84 -0.03 2.15 -22.78
CA GLY A 84 0.04 1.32 -24.00
C GLY A 84 0.41 -0.15 -23.73
N ALA A 85 0.20 -0.63 -22.50
CA ALA A 85 0.43 -2.02 -22.10
C ALA A 85 -0.84 -2.88 -22.28
N SER A 86 -0.68 -4.21 -22.21
CA SER A 86 -1.83 -5.12 -22.16
C SER A 86 -2.70 -4.83 -20.95
N ALA A 87 -3.95 -4.42 -21.19
CA ALA A 87 -4.91 -4.01 -20.15
C ALA A 87 -5.68 -5.21 -19.55
N ASP A 88 -4.95 -6.16 -18.98
CA ASP A 88 -5.52 -7.36 -18.34
C ASP A 88 -6.06 -7.10 -16.91
N GLY A 89 -5.81 -5.92 -16.36
CA GLY A 89 -6.23 -5.51 -15.03
C GLY A 89 -5.40 -6.13 -13.91
N ILE A 90 -4.22 -6.67 -14.22
CA ILE A 90 -3.29 -7.27 -13.26
C ILE A 90 -1.95 -6.53 -13.32
N PHE A 91 -1.61 -5.86 -12.23
CA PHE A 91 -0.34 -5.15 -12.14
C PHE A 91 0.79 -6.16 -11.88
N GLY A 92 1.36 -6.69 -12.97
CA GLY A 92 2.51 -7.60 -12.97
C GLY A 92 3.86 -6.90 -13.18
N SER A 93 4.90 -7.69 -13.48
CA SER A 93 6.24 -7.18 -13.78
C SER A 93 6.27 -6.31 -15.04
N GLY A 94 5.52 -6.69 -16.08
CA GLY A 94 5.41 -5.89 -17.32
C GLY A 94 4.84 -4.50 -17.07
N THR A 95 3.73 -4.41 -16.30
CA THR A 95 3.15 -3.12 -15.91
C THR A 95 4.11 -2.31 -15.03
N LYS A 96 4.84 -2.96 -14.11
CA LYS A 96 5.86 -2.27 -13.31
C LYS A 96 6.92 -1.61 -14.20
N GLN A 97 7.44 -2.34 -15.19
CA GLN A 97 8.43 -1.79 -16.11
C GLN A 97 7.87 -0.61 -16.89
N ALA A 98 6.66 -0.73 -17.43
CA ALA A 98 6.00 0.36 -18.15
C ALA A 98 5.81 1.61 -17.28
N VAL A 99 5.45 1.45 -16.00
CA VAL A 99 5.37 2.57 -15.03
C VAL A 99 6.74 3.20 -14.83
N MET A 100 7.80 2.40 -14.63
CA MET A 100 9.16 2.94 -14.45
C MET A 100 9.62 3.73 -15.69
N ASP A 101 9.35 3.22 -16.89
CA ASP A 101 9.70 3.89 -18.14
C ASP A 101 8.94 5.21 -18.29
N TYR A 102 7.65 5.22 -17.97
CA TYR A 102 6.82 6.41 -17.95
C TYR A 102 7.30 7.45 -16.91
N GLN A 103 7.58 7.01 -15.68
CA GLN A 103 8.12 7.87 -14.63
C GLN A 103 9.43 8.52 -15.06
N LYS A 104 10.34 7.74 -15.66
CA LYS A 104 11.62 8.24 -16.19
C LYS A 104 11.41 9.26 -17.30
N ALA A 105 10.47 9.02 -18.22
CA ALA A 105 10.17 9.92 -19.33
C ALA A 105 9.56 11.26 -18.85
N ASN A 106 8.85 11.27 -17.73
CA ASN A 106 8.18 12.44 -17.17
C ASN A 106 8.95 13.10 -16.00
N GLY A 107 10.18 12.66 -15.72
CA GLY A 107 11.01 13.26 -14.67
C GLY A 107 10.52 12.99 -13.23
N LEU A 108 9.76 11.92 -13.03
CA LEU A 108 9.23 11.50 -11.73
C LEU A 108 10.22 10.58 -10.99
N ALA A 109 9.97 10.35 -9.69
CA ALA A 109 10.65 9.30 -8.95
C ALA A 109 10.36 7.93 -9.57
N VAL A 110 11.41 7.17 -9.90
CA VAL A 110 11.30 5.89 -10.62
C VAL A 110 11.21 4.73 -9.62
N ASP A 111 10.07 4.62 -8.95
CA ASP A 111 9.79 3.58 -7.95
C ASP A 111 8.97 2.40 -8.51
N GLY A 112 8.43 2.55 -9.73
CA GLY A 112 7.57 1.56 -10.38
C GLY A 112 6.18 1.44 -9.73
N MET A 113 5.76 2.47 -8.99
CA MET A 113 4.45 2.57 -8.35
C MET A 113 3.71 3.79 -8.90
N ALA A 114 2.47 3.59 -9.36
CA ALA A 114 1.62 4.70 -9.77
C ALA A 114 0.74 5.15 -8.60
N GLY A 115 1.27 6.08 -7.80
CA GLY A 115 0.52 6.84 -6.79
C GLY A 115 0.05 8.19 -7.34
N PRO A 116 -0.54 9.07 -6.50
CA PRO A 116 -1.17 10.32 -6.96
C PRO A 116 -0.23 11.21 -7.77
N SER A 117 1.05 11.32 -7.41
CA SER A 117 2.05 12.08 -8.19
C SER A 117 2.27 11.55 -9.61
N THR A 118 2.22 10.23 -9.80
CA THR A 118 2.33 9.61 -11.14
C THR A 118 1.01 9.70 -11.87
N LEU A 119 -0.10 9.37 -11.22
CA LEU A 119 -1.43 9.36 -11.84
C LEU A 119 -1.85 10.77 -12.31
N ALA A 120 -1.51 11.81 -11.55
CA ALA A 120 -1.79 13.20 -11.91
C ALA A 120 -1.12 13.68 -13.21
N THR A 121 -0.06 13.01 -13.66
CA THR A 121 0.60 13.32 -14.94
C THR A 121 -0.05 12.64 -16.14
N MET A 122 -1.03 11.76 -15.91
CA MET A 122 -1.72 10.99 -16.94
C MET A 122 -3.11 11.57 -17.20
N ASP A 123 -3.41 11.95 -18.44
CA ASP A 123 -4.75 12.43 -18.84
C ASP A 123 -5.87 11.43 -18.52
N ALA A 124 -5.53 10.13 -18.47
CA ALA A 124 -6.45 9.08 -18.08
C ALA A 124 -6.90 9.16 -16.61
N PHE A 125 -6.32 10.01 -15.77
CA PHE A 125 -6.70 10.19 -14.36
C PHE A 125 -6.95 11.67 -14.06
N ASP A 126 -7.89 12.27 -14.79
CA ASP A 126 -8.35 13.65 -14.69
C ASP A 126 -8.80 14.10 -13.29
N THR A 127 -9.19 13.18 -12.41
CA THR A 127 -9.53 13.48 -11.00
C THR A 127 -8.32 13.60 -10.07
N MET A 128 -7.11 13.20 -10.52
CA MET A 128 -5.88 13.28 -9.74
C MET A 128 -5.21 14.64 -9.98
N ASP A 129 -5.75 15.70 -9.38
CA ASP A 129 -5.17 17.04 -9.51
C ASP A 129 -4.12 17.35 -8.42
N ALA A 130 -3.49 18.53 -8.50
CA ALA A 130 -2.45 18.96 -7.56
C ALA A 130 -2.92 18.97 -6.09
N SER A 131 -4.21 19.20 -5.82
CA SER A 131 -4.76 19.17 -4.47
C SER A 131 -4.86 17.74 -3.92
N VAL A 132 -5.10 16.75 -4.77
CA VAL A 132 -5.07 15.32 -4.40
C VAL A 132 -3.65 14.87 -4.09
N VAL A 133 -2.66 15.34 -4.88
CA VAL A 133 -1.24 15.09 -4.61
C VAL A 133 -0.84 15.62 -3.23
N SER A 134 -1.22 16.86 -2.90
CA SER A 134 -0.92 17.43 -1.58
C SER A 134 -1.61 16.71 -0.41
N ARG A 135 -2.78 16.08 -0.62
CA ARG A 135 -3.47 15.28 0.41
C ARG A 135 -2.89 13.87 0.58
N ALA A 136 -2.19 13.38 -0.43
CA ALA A 136 -1.53 12.08 -0.44
C ALA A 136 -0.16 12.11 0.24
N GLU A 137 0.49 13.28 0.31
CA GLU A 137 1.69 13.47 1.11
C GLU A 137 1.35 13.32 2.59
N ILE A 138 1.92 12.28 3.23
CA ILE A 138 1.85 12.12 4.69
C ILE A 138 2.66 13.25 5.29
N THR A 139 2.04 14.11 6.11
CA THR A 139 2.79 15.14 6.81
C THR A 139 3.65 14.50 7.91
N PRO A 140 4.79 15.11 8.31
CA PRO A 140 5.60 14.62 9.42
C PRO A 140 4.80 14.43 10.73
N GLU A 141 3.70 15.17 10.89
CA GLU A 141 2.79 15.08 12.04
C GLU A 141 1.86 13.85 11.95
N GLU A 142 1.42 13.46 10.75
CA GLU A 142 0.70 12.21 10.52
C GLU A 142 1.63 10.98 10.56
N GLU A 143 2.91 11.16 10.21
CA GLU A 143 3.97 10.16 10.36
C GLU A 143 4.39 10.00 11.84
N ALA A 144 4.43 11.07 12.63
CA ALA A 144 4.67 11.00 14.08
C ALA A 144 3.46 10.41 14.84
N ALA A 145 2.23 10.63 14.36
CA ALA A 145 1.04 9.93 14.86
C ALA A 145 1.00 8.43 14.46
N PHE A 146 1.95 8.00 13.62
CA PHE A 146 2.27 6.61 13.30
C PHE A 146 3.38 6.05 14.20
N ASP A 147 3.58 6.63 15.39
CA ASP A 147 4.25 5.92 16.50
C ASP A 147 3.45 4.65 16.76
N GLY A 148 3.89 3.57 16.11
CA GLY A 148 3.44 2.24 16.40
C GLY A 148 3.53 2.06 17.90
N GLU A 149 2.48 1.48 18.49
CA GLU A 149 2.68 0.67 19.68
C GLU A 149 3.97 -0.10 19.46
N ASP A 150 4.96 0.09 20.35
CA ASP A 150 6.22 -0.66 20.32
C ASP A 150 5.86 -2.10 19.94
N LEU A 151 6.44 -2.60 18.84
CA LEU A 151 6.30 -4.00 18.47
C LEU A 151 6.49 -4.78 19.78
N PRO A 152 5.53 -5.62 20.21
CA PRO A 152 5.77 -6.41 21.40
C PRO A 152 7.11 -7.09 21.18
N GLU A 153 8.05 -6.88 22.10
CA GLU A 153 9.29 -7.63 22.10
C GLU A 153 8.87 -9.09 22.04
N ILE A 154 9.02 -9.69 20.86
CA ILE A 154 9.08 -11.13 20.73
C ILE A 154 10.41 -11.52 21.37
N SER A 155 10.44 -11.50 22.70
CA SER A 155 11.38 -12.25 23.50
C SER A 155 11.15 -13.71 23.11
N GLY A 156 12.06 -14.23 22.30
CA GLY A 156 12.03 -15.60 21.85
C GLY A 156 12.17 -16.55 23.03
N SER A 157 11.04 -16.93 23.63
CA SER A 157 10.93 -18.10 24.49
C SER A 157 9.47 -18.53 24.60
N ASP A 158 8.96 -19.15 23.53
CA ASP A 158 8.11 -20.33 23.68
C ASP A 158 8.17 -21.10 22.37
N ALA A 159 9.19 -21.96 22.31
CA ALA A 159 9.23 -23.05 21.36
C ALA A 159 7.99 -23.92 21.59
N VAL A 160 7.21 -24.11 20.53
CA VAL A 160 6.28 -25.23 20.44
C VAL A 160 7.05 -26.51 20.79
N GLN A 161 6.58 -27.21 21.81
CA GLN A 161 7.19 -28.45 22.26
C GLN A 161 6.98 -29.52 21.17
N GLY A 162 8.04 -29.76 20.40
CA GLY A 162 8.11 -30.78 19.35
C GLY A 162 9.52 -31.36 19.27
N SER A 163 9.79 -32.30 20.18
CA SER A 163 10.85 -33.34 20.16
C SER A 163 12.22 -33.04 19.50
N ALA A 164 13.22 -32.95 20.38
CA ALA A 164 14.54 -33.61 20.32
C ALA A 164 15.45 -33.40 19.09
N GLY A 165 16.55 -32.68 19.32
CA GLY A 165 17.74 -32.73 18.46
C GLY A 165 18.75 -31.62 18.78
N GLU A 166 19.75 -31.96 19.59
CA GLU A 166 20.92 -31.17 20.02
C GLU A 166 21.46 -30.16 18.98
N VAL A 167 21.65 -28.90 19.40
CA VAL A 167 22.32 -27.84 18.62
C VAL A 167 23.73 -27.62 19.18
N ALA A 168 24.75 -27.91 18.37
CA ALA A 168 26.12 -27.43 18.61
C ALA A 168 26.31 -26.01 18.05
N PRO A 169 27.01 -25.09 18.74
CA PRO A 169 27.04 -23.68 18.33
C PRO A 169 28.19 -23.39 17.37
N LYS A 170 27.97 -22.55 16.35
CA LYS A 170 29.07 -21.87 15.65
C LYS A 170 28.81 -20.37 15.50
N LYS A 171 29.85 -19.66 15.93
CA LYS A 171 29.98 -18.22 16.20
C LYS A 171 29.81 -17.38 14.94
N SER A 172 29.21 -16.21 15.12
CA SER A 172 29.18 -15.12 14.14
C SER A 172 30.60 -14.73 13.73
N LEU A 173 30.90 -14.91 12.45
CA LEU A 173 31.92 -14.15 11.76
C LEU A 173 31.22 -12.93 11.20
N TRP A 174 31.72 -11.73 11.47
CA TRP A 174 31.83 -10.57 10.58
C TRP A 174 32.05 -9.31 11.42
N GLY A 175 33.28 -8.79 11.39
CA GLY A 175 33.58 -7.48 11.94
C GLY A 175 35.06 -7.20 12.17
N LYS A 176 35.78 -6.82 11.11
CA LYS A 176 36.59 -5.58 11.00
C LYS A 176 37.66 -5.70 9.92
N VAL A 177 37.48 -4.96 8.83
CA VAL A 177 38.58 -4.52 7.96
C VAL A 177 38.92 -3.09 8.35
N LYS A 178 40.17 -2.86 8.76
CA LYS A 178 40.82 -1.54 8.80
C LYS A 178 42.33 -1.77 8.64
N GLY A 179 42.92 -1.22 7.57
CA GLY A 179 44.32 -1.40 7.20
C GLY A 179 45.30 -0.46 7.90
N TRP A 180 46.62 -0.64 7.72
CA TRP A 180 47.66 0.41 7.79
C TRP A 180 49.05 -0.08 7.28
N PHE A 181 49.61 0.58 6.26
CA PHE A 181 51.01 0.49 5.78
C PHE A 181 51.56 -0.90 5.33
N GLY A 182 52.79 -0.88 4.78
CA GLY A 182 53.62 -2.01 4.36
C GLY A 182 54.47 -1.69 3.14
#